data_AF-U1PS95-F1
#
_entry.id   AF-U1PS95-F1
#
_cell.length_a   1.000
_cell.length_b   1.000
_cell.length_c   1.000
_cell.angle_alpha   90.00
_cell.angle_beta   90.00
_cell.angle_gamma   90.00
#
_symmetry.space_group_name_H-M   'P 1'
#
loop_
_entity.id
_entity.type
_entity.pdbx_description
1 polymer ?
#
loop_
_entity_poly.entity_id
_entity_poly.type
_entity_poly.pdbx_seq_one_letter_code
_entity_poly.pdbx_strand_id
1 'polypeptide(L)'
;MTTSGTAACIEFREDDVSGAEAMQKASADLTIETVILGRESKSVMHMTDGFGTSDARDGELEQVRSAICDGNKLFGIRAGERDADYITPALNIGPDFLTHMVHLETDHLTRLATE
;
A
#
# COMPACT_ATOMS: atom_id res chain seq x y z
N MET A 1 7.06 -17.78 7.04
CA MET A 1 6.13 -16.91 7.80
C MET A 1 5.49 -17.69 8.95
N THR A 2 4.81 -18.82 8.68
CA THR A 2 4.23 -19.65 9.75
C THR A 2 5.28 -20.16 10.74
N THR A 3 6.40 -20.67 10.22
CA THR A 3 7.53 -21.18 11.02
C THR A 3 8.20 -20.12 11.90
N SER A 4 8.09 -18.84 11.54
CA SER A 4 8.61 -17.71 12.32
C SER A 4 7.57 -17.10 13.27
N GLY A 5 6.37 -17.68 13.35
CA GLY A 5 5.29 -17.18 14.21
C GLY A 5 4.52 -15.97 13.66
N THR A 6 4.66 -15.67 12.36
CA THR A 6 3.88 -14.60 11.72
C THR A 6 2.43 -15.05 11.53
N ALA A 7 1.48 -14.32 12.12
CA ALA A 7 0.05 -14.63 12.06
C ALA A 7 -0.72 -13.78 11.03
N ALA A 8 -0.18 -12.64 10.62
CA ALA A 8 -0.77 -11.77 9.61
C ALA A 8 0.30 -11.06 8.79
N CYS A 9 -0.03 -10.68 7.56
CA CYS A 9 0.80 -9.83 6.73
C CYS A 9 -0.02 -8.93 5.79
N ILE A 10 0.60 -7.81 5.42
CA ILE A 10 0.16 -6.97 4.32
C ILE A 10 1.19 -7.16 3.21
N GLU A 11 0.75 -7.60 2.05
CA GLU A 11 1.61 -7.93 0.91
C GLU A 11 1.39 -6.92 -0.22
N PHE A 12 2.49 -6.34 -0.70
CA PHE A 12 2.54 -5.49 -1.88
C PHE A 12 3.00 -6.35 -3.05
N ARG A 13 2.08 -6.81 -3.90
CA ARG A 13 2.47 -7.67 -5.04
C ARG A 13 2.83 -6.83 -6.27
N GLU A 14 3.84 -7.32 -6.97
CA GLU A 14 4.15 -6.99 -8.37
C GLU A 14 3.51 -8.07 -9.28
N ASP A 15 3.43 -7.80 -10.59
CA ASP A 15 2.79 -8.64 -11.62
C ASP A 15 1.25 -8.60 -11.71
N ASP A 16 0.66 -7.45 -11.38
CA ASP A 16 -0.78 -7.15 -11.56
C ASP A 16 -1.70 -8.29 -11.03
N VAL A 17 -2.75 -8.64 -11.78
CA VAL A 17 -3.72 -9.72 -11.48
C VAL A 17 -3.04 -11.06 -11.17
N SER A 18 -2.03 -11.44 -11.97
CA SER A 18 -1.39 -12.76 -11.82
C SER A 18 -0.62 -12.88 -10.51
N GLY A 19 0.00 -11.78 -10.07
CA GLY A 19 0.69 -11.69 -8.79
C GLY A 19 -0.26 -11.82 -7.60
N ALA A 20 -1.46 -11.23 -7.70
CA ALA A 20 -2.51 -11.31 -6.70
C ALA A 20 -3.11 -12.72 -6.60
N GLU A 21 -3.46 -13.35 -7.72
CA GLU A 21 -3.98 -14.73 -7.75
C GLU A 21 -2.99 -15.74 -7.16
N ALA A 22 -1.70 -15.58 -7.48
CA ALA A 22 -0.65 -16.41 -6.92
C ALA A 22 -0.60 -16.31 -5.39
N MET A 23 -0.76 -15.09 -4.85
CA MET A 23 -0.75 -14.87 -3.40
C MET A 23 -1.99 -15.45 -2.72
N GLN A 24 -3.18 -15.22 -3.28
CA GLN A 24 -4.43 -15.82 -2.80
C GLN A 24 -4.35 -17.35 -2.74
N LYS A 25 -3.80 -17.97 -3.79
CA LYS A 25 -3.60 -19.42 -3.83
C LYS A 25 -2.58 -19.90 -2.80
N ALA A 26 -1.50 -19.15 -2.58
CA ALA A 26 -0.46 -19.52 -1.63
C ALA A 26 -0.93 -19.39 -0.17
N SER A 27 -1.81 -18.43 0.13
CA SER A 27 -2.32 -18.18 1.48
C SER A 27 -3.61 -18.95 1.82
N ALA A 28 -4.36 -19.46 0.83
CA ALA A 28 -5.67 -20.09 1.03
C ALA A 28 -5.71 -21.19 2.11
N ASP A 29 -4.65 -22.01 2.20
CA ASP A 29 -4.57 -23.13 3.15
C ASP A 29 -3.69 -22.82 4.37
N LEU A 30 -3.25 -21.57 4.54
CA LEU A 30 -2.43 -21.14 5.65
C LEU A 30 -3.28 -20.43 6.71
N THR A 31 -2.90 -20.58 7.98
CA THR A 31 -3.50 -19.85 9.10
C THR A 31 -2.96 -18.43 9.23
N ILE A 32 -2.48 -17.82 8.14
CA ILE A 32 -1.95 -16.46 8.12
C ILE A 32 -2.98 -15.55 7.47
N GLU A 33 -3.42 -14.52 8.18
CA GLU A 33 -4.26 -13.48 7.60
C GLU A 33 -3.44 -12.66 6.61
N THR A 34 -3.85 -12.63 5.35
CA THR A 34 -3.13 -11.91 4.29
C THR A 34 -4.01 -10.80 3.76
N VAL A 35 -3.53 -9.56 3.85
CA VAL A 35 -4.10 -8.40 3.15
C VAL A 35 -3.30 -8.19 1.88
N ILE A 36 -3.95 -8.34 0.73
CA ILE A 36 -3.28 -8.24 -0.58
C ILE A 36 -3.56 -6.86 -1.14
N LEU A 37 -2.50 -6.12 -1.46
CA LEU A 37 -2.58 -4.82 -2.12
C LEU A 37 -2.11 -4.96 -3.56
N GLY A 38 -3.02 -4.73 -4.50
CA GLY A 38 -2.73 -4.73 -5.93
C GLY A 38 -1.83 -3.55 -6.33
N ARG A 39 -1.19 -3.67 -7.49
CA ARG A 39 -0.35 -2.64 -8.09
C ARG A 39 -0.48 -2.65 -9.60
N GLU A 40 -0.04 -1.58 -10.27
CA GLU A 40 0.07 -1.44 -11.74
C GLU A 40 -1.25 -1.17 -12.48
N SER A 41 -2.34 -1.89 -12.19
CA SER A 41 -3.61 -1.69 -12.91
C SER A 41 -4.84 -1.51 -12.01
N LYS A 42 -5.88 -0.88 -12.56
CA LYS A 42 -7.21 -0.84 -11.92
C LYS A 42 -7.85 -2.22 -11.85
N SER A 43 -7.47 -3.15 -12.73
CA SER A 43 -8.04 -4.50 -12.78
C SER A 43 -7.71 -5.28 -11.52
N VAL A 44 -6.44 -5.28 -11.07
CA VAL A 44 -6.06 -5.97 -9.83
C VAL A 44 -6.66 -5.34 -8.59
N MET A 45 -6.89 -4.02 -8.59
CA MET A 45 -7.53 -3.32 -7.48
C MET A 45 -8.93 -3.89 -7.17
N HIS A 46 -9.69 -4.30 -8.19
CA HIS A 46 -11.02 -4.84 -7.97
C HIS A 46 -11.02 -6.18 -7.21
N MET A 47 -9.99 -7.00 -7.40
CA MET A 47 -9.89 -8.35 -6.80
C MET A 47 -9.02 -8.44 -5.54
N THR A 48 -8.38 -7.35 -5.15
CA THR A 48 -7.48 -7.27 -3.98
C THR A 48 -8.13 -6.45 -2.86
N ASP A 49 -7.59 -6.53 -1.64
CA ASP A 49 -8.11 -5.82 -0.46
C ASP A 49 -7.83 -4.30 -0.53
N GLY A 50 -6.90 -3.90 -1.38
CA GLY A 50 -6.48 -2.54 -1.57
C GLY A 50 -5.47 -2.36 -2.67
N PHE A 51 -4.82 -1.21 -2.69
CA PHE A 51 -3.80 -0.87 -3.66
C PHE A 51 -2.57 -0.30 -2.95
N GLY A 52 -1.40 -0.67 -3.45
CA GLY A 52 -0.13 -0.21 -2.93
C GLY A 52 0.72 0.42 -4.03
N THR A 53 1.30 1.60 -3.77
CA THR A 53 2.31 2.19 -4.67
C THR A 53 3.66 2.36 -3.98
N SER A 54 4.72 2.11 -4.73
CA SER A 54 6.11 2.25 -4.30
C SER A 54 6.67 3.66 -4.52
N ASP A 55 5.97 4.53 -5.24
CA ASP A 55 6.49 5.85 -5.59
C ASP A 55 5.35 6.87 -5.71
N ALA A 56 5.48 7.99 -5.00
CA ALA A 56 4.56 9.12 -5.10
C ALA A 56 4.73 9.91 -6.43
N ARG A 57 5.73 9.54 -7.25
CA ARG A 57 6.12 10.23 -8.49
C ARG A 57 5.25 9.93 -9.70
N ASP A 58 4.45 8.86 -9.65
CA ASP A 58 3.57 8.54 -10.78
C ASP A 58 2.39 9.54 -10.77
N GLY A 59 2.31 10.38 -11.80
CA GLY A 59 1.24 11.37 -11.98
C GLY A 59 -0.18 10.80 -12.10
N GLU A 60 -0.35 9.50 -11.88
CA GLU A 60 -1.62 8.76 -11.91
C GLU A 60 -2.22 8.54 -10.51
N LEU A 61 -1.56 8.96 -9.42
CA LEU A 61 -1.97 8.62 -8.06
C LEU A 61 -3.28 9.24 -7.60
N GLU A 62 -3.63 10.43 -8.08
CA GLU A 62 -4.93 11.05 -7.79
C GLU A 62 -6.08 10.25 -8.43
N GLN A 63 -5.87 9.74 -9.65
CA GLN A 63 -6.85 8.88 -10.32
C GLN A 63 -6.97 7.52 -9.63
N VAL A 64 -5.85 6.97 -9.16
CA VAL A 64 -5.83 5.75 -8.35
C VAL A 64 -6.57 5.98 -7.03
N ARG A 65 -6.32 7.10 -6.33
CA ARG A 65 -7.01 7.44 -5.08
C ARG A 65 -8.51 7.53 -5.27
N SER A 66 -8.97 8.22 -6.31
CA SER A 66 -10.41 8.33 -6.62
C SER A 66 -11.02 6.94 -6.83
N ALA A 67 -10.36 6.07 -7.60
CA ALA A 67 -10.87 4.73 -7.86
C ALA A 67 -10.91 3.84 -6.61
N ILE A 68 -9.99 4.04 -5.66
CA ILE A 68 -9.97 3.33 -4.37
C ILE A 68 -11.05 3.85 -3.42
N CYS A 69 -11.26 5.17 -3.35
CA CYS A 69 -12.31 5.79 -2.55
C CYS A 69 -13.69 5.20 -2.89
N ASP A 70 -13.99 5.09 -4.18
CA ASP A 70 -15.27 4.54 -4.65
C ASP A 70 -15.47 3.08 -4.24
N GLY A 71 -14.38 2.33 -4.07
CA GLY A 71 -14.39 0.92 -3.68
C GLY A 71 -14.33 0.65 -2.17
N ASN A 72 -14.13 1.68 -1.33
CA ASN A 72 -13.85 1.54 0.11
C ASN A 72 -12.74 0.51 0.41
N LYS A 73 -11.66 0.55 -0.38
CA LYS A 73 -10.51 -0.35 -0.27
C LYS A 73 -9.31 0.35 0.38
N LEU A 74 -8.37 -0.42 0.92
CA LEU A 74 -7.16 0.13 1.54
C LEU A 74 -6.23 0.76 0.49
N PHE A 75 -5.53 1.82 0.88
CA PHE A 75 -4.52 2.48 0.07
C PHE A 75 -3.23 2.73 0.85
N GLY A 76 -2.15 2.09 0.41
CA GLY A 76 -0.83 2.21 1.00
C GLY A 76 0.17 2.90 0.07
N ILE A 77 1.01 3.79 0.61
CA ILE A 77 2.08 4.45 -0.15
C ILE A 77 3.42 4.25 0.54
N ARG A 78 4.44 3.89 -0.25
CA ARG A 78 5.83 3.93 0.19
C ARG A 78 6.38 5.35 0.12
N ALA A 79 6.88 5.88 1.24
CA ALA A 79 7.45 7.22 1.28
C ALA A 79 8.58 7.33 2.32
N GLY A 80 9.48 8.30 2.14
CA GLY A 80 10.50 8.60 3.14
C GLY A 80 11.61 7.56 3.29
N GLU A 81 11.70 6.55 2.40
CA GLU A 81 12.75 5.52 2.47
C GLU A 81 14.12 6.07 2.06
N ARG A 82 14.17 6.88 0.99
CA ARG A 82 15.42 7.42 0.44
C ARG A 82 15.71 8.85 0.92
N ASP A 83 14.68 9.67 0.99
CA ASP A 83 14.74 11.10 1.32
C ASP A 83 13.35 11.60 1.76
N ALA A 84 13.31 12.82 2.30
CA ALA A 84 12.10 13.43 2.86
C ALA A 84 11.14 13.97 1.78
N ASP A 85 11.65 14.21 0.56
CA ASP A 85 10.97 14.99 -0.49
C ASP A 85 9.60 14.43 -0.88
N TYR A 86 9.41 13.11 -0.73
CA TYR A 86 8.19 12.40 -1.13
C TYR A 86 7.17 12.22 -0.01
N ILE A 87 7.50 12.60 1.22
CA ILE A 87 6.61 12.40 2.36
C ILE A 87 5.40 13.35 2.27
N THR A 88 5.65 14.65 2.07
CA THR A 88 4.56 15.64 1.94
C THR A 88 3.65 15.35 0.74
N PRO A 89 4.16 15.06 -0.48
CA PRO A 89 3.33 14.61 -1.58
C PRO A 89 2.51 13.36 -1.26
N ALA A 90 3.09 12.35 -0.61
CA ALA A 90 2.36 11.14 -0.23
C ALA A 90 1.22 11.44 0.75
N LEU A 91 1.47 12.25 1.79
CA LEU A 91 0.45 12.69 2.75
C LEU A 91 -0.71 13.43 2.07
N ASN A 92 -0.42 14.28 1.07
CA ASN A 92 -1.45 15.04 0.36
C ASN A 92 -2.45 14.16 -0.41
N ILE A 93 -2.05 12.94 -0.81
CA ILE A 93 -2.94 12.00 -1.50
C ILE A 93 -3.93 11.34 -0.50
N GLY A 94 -3.66 11.44 0.80
CA GLY A 94 -4.50 10.87 1.86
C GLY A 94 -4.59 9.35 1.83
N PRO A 95 -3.46 8.61 1.89
CA PRO A 95 -3.46 7.16 2.03
C PRO A 95 -3.92 6.72 3.42
N ASP A 96 -4.35 5.47 3.54
CA ASP A 96 -4.71 4.88 4.82
C ASP A 96 -3.48 4.56 5.67
N PHE A 97 -2.34 4.28 5.03
CA PHE A 97 -1.07 4.08 5.72
C PHE A 97 0.15 4.34 4.82
N LEU A 98 1.30 4.57 5.46
CA LEU A 98 2.58 4.83 4.84
C LEU A 98 3.63 3.80 5.26
N THR A 99 4.52 3.40 4.36
CA THR A 99 5.63 2.47 4.66
C THR A 99 7.00 3.14 4.58
N HIS A 100 7.93 2.63 5.40
CA HIS A 100 9.27 3.17 5.72
C HIS A 100 9.29 4.44 6.56
N MET A 101 9.01 5.60 5.97
CA MET A 101 9.02 6.89 6.66
C MET A 101 10.30 7.11 7.50
N VAL A 102 11.47 6.77 6.95
CA VAL A 102 12.75 6.79 7.68
C VAL A 102 13.34 8.21 7.73
N HIS A 103 13.19 8.98 6.65
CA HIS A 103 13.69 10.35 6.50
C HIS A 103 12.61 11.41 6.80
N LEU A 104 11.86 11.21 7.89
CA LEU A 104 10.89 12.18 8.39
C LEU A 104 11.57 13.47 8.88
N GLU A 105 10.84 14.58 8.75
CA GLU A 105 11.20 15.87 9.35
C GLU A 105 10.14 16.25 10.39
N THR A 106 10.43 17.23 11.24
CA THR A 106 9.53 17.65 12.33
C THR A 106 8.13 18.02 11.83
N ASP A 107 8.02 18.66 10.67
CA ASP A 107 6.74 19.04 10.09
C ASP A 107 5.93 17.81 9.66
N HIS A 108 6.59 16.78 9.11
CA HIS A 108 5.96 15.51 8.77
C HIS A 108 5.41 14.78 10.01
N LEU A 109 6.17 14.78 11.12
CA LEU A 109 5.73 14.19 12.39
C LEU A 109 4.53 14.92 12.98
N THR A 110 4.56 16.26 12.94
CA THR A 110 3.46 17.09 13.44
C THR A 110 2.18 16.78 12.70
N ARG A 111 2.27 16.68 11.38
CA ARG A 111 1.13 16.41 10.51
C ARG A 111 0.51 15.03 10.76
N LEU A 112 1.33 13.98 10.83
CA LEU A 112 0.89 12.61 11.17
C LEU A 112 0.22 12.49 12.55
N ALA A 113 0.55 13.37 13.50
CA ALA A 113 -0.07 13.34 14.82
C ALA A 113 -1.45 14.01 14.86
N THR A 114 -1.84 14.73 13.79
CA THR A 114 -3.04 15.58 13.76
C THR A 114 -4.03 15.24 12.65
N GLU A 115 -3.60 14.53 11.62
CA GLU A 115 -4.43 14.00 10.53
C GLU A 115 -4.88 12.57 10.85
#